data_AF-A0A956NCD1-F1
#
_entry.id   AF-A0A956NCD1-F1
#
_cell.length_a   1.000
_cell.length_b   1.000
_cell.length_c   1.000
_cell.angle_alpha   90.00
_cell.angle_beta   90.00
_cell.angle_gamma   90.00
#
_symmetry.space_group_name_H-M   'P 1'
#
loop_
_entity.id
_entity.type
_entity.pdbx_description
1 polymer ?
#
loop_
_entity_poly.entity_id
_entity_poly.type
_entity_poly.pdbx_seq_one_letter_code
_entity_poly.pdbx_strand_id
1 'polypeptide(L)'
;MAGSGGASHSARDLVVDVCTSLARFGPRRFYALNTGVSTVRALAPAVDLLARENITLRFTDILAILGPVEAEICEQEGGTHADESETSMMLHLAPDRVAMEFAVKDYDPKPGLTRVPGTEKGYSPTGIFGDPTLATEAKGKRLVQALVDGIVWEIESLRGSV
;
A
#
# COMPACT_ATOMS: atom_id res chain seq x y z
N MET A 1 -22.83 -10.19 9.02
CA MET A 1 -21.82 -11.20 8.62
C MET A 1 -22.03 -11.54 7.15
N ALA A 2 -21.11 -11.15 6.28
CA ALA A 2 -20.96 -11.67 4.91
C ALA A 2 -19.64 -11.12 4.30
N GLY A 3 -18.73 -12.01 3.88
CA GLY A 3 -18.01 -11.84 2.61
C GLY A 3 -16.52 -11.44 2.57
N SER A 4 -15.86 -10.95 3.62
CA SER A 4 -14.48 -10.43 3.46
C SER A 4 -13.34 -11.45 3.65
N GLY A 5 -13.62 -12.68 4.08
CA GLY A 5 -12.59 -13.67 4.40
C GLY A 5 -11.91 -14.30 3.18
N GLY A 6 -12.68 -14.68 2.16
CA GLY A 6 -12.19 -15.54 1.07
C GLY A 6 -10.99 -14.99 0.29
N ALA A 7 -11.07 -13.73 -0.17
CA ALA A 7 -10.01 -13.12 -0.97
C ALA A 7 -8.70 -12.91 -0.17
N SER A 8 -8.81 -12.54 1.12
CA SER A 8 -7.64 -12.39 2.00
C SER A 8 -6.95 -13.73 2.25
N HIS A 9 -7.73 -14.81 2.41
CA HIS A 9 -7.18 -16.16 2.53
C HIS A 9 -6.49 -16.61 1.25
N SER A 10 -7.12 -16.43 0.08
CA SER A 10 -6.49 -16.80 -1.20
C SER A 10 -5.18 -16.05 -1.46
N ALA A 11 -5.13 -14.74 -1.20
CA ALA A 11 -3.91 -13.96 -1.37
C ALA A 11 -2.79 -14.39 -0.40
N ARG A 12 -3.15 -14.64 0.87
CA ARG A 12 -2.22 -15.16 1.88
C ARG A 12 -1.66 -16.52 1.45
N ASP A 13 -2.54 -17.44 1.08
CA ASP A 13 -2.18 -18.82 0.76
C ASP A 13 -1.30 -18.87 -0.49
N LEU A 14 -1.57 -18.02 -1.50
CA LEU A 14 -0.69 -17.86 -2.65
C LEU A 14 0.73 -17.43 -2.24
N VAL A 15 0.86 -16.44 -1.35
CA VAL A 15 2.18 -15.98 -0.88
C VAL A 15 2.91 -17.09 -0.12
N VAL A 16 2.20 -17.83 0.74
CA VAL A 16 2.76 -18.97 1.48
C VAL A 16 3.21 -20.07 0.51
N ASP A 17 2.38 -20.44 -0.46
CA ASP A 17 2.68 -21.47 -1.45
C ASP A 17 3.90 -21.11 -2.30
N VAL A 18 4.01 -19.85 -2.74
CA VAL A 18 5.19 -19.36 -3.49
C VAL A 18 6.45 -19.46 -2.64
N CYS A 19 6.43 -18.95 -1.40
CA CYS A 19 7.61 -18.92 -0.55
C CYS A 19 8.05 -20.34 -0.14
N THR A 20 7.12 -21.20 0.27
CA THR A 20 7.42 -22.59 0.65
C THR A 20 7.91 -23.41 -0.54
N SER A 21 7.35 -23.21 -1.73
CA SER A 21 7.80 -23.88 -2.96
C SER A 21 9.23 -23.49 -3.33
N LEU A 22 9.55 -22.19 -3.28
CA LEU A 22 10.90 -21.70 -3.56
C LEU A 22 11.91 -22.10 -2.48
N ALA A 23 11.49 -22.20 -1.22
CA ALA A 23 12.38 -22.59 -0.12
C ALA A 23 12.94 -24.01 -0.24
N ARG A 24 12.30 -24.88 -1.03
CA ARG A 24 12.82 -26.22 -1.37
C ARG A 24 14.11 -26.17 -2.17
N PHE A 25 14.42 -25.04 -2.80
CA PHE A 25 15.62 -24.82 -3.61
C PHE A 25 16.72 -24.02 -2.89
N GLY A 26 16.54 -23.68 -1.60
CA GLY A 26 17.57 -23.02 -0.78
C GLY A 26 17.20 -21.66 -0.18
N PRO A 27 16.48 -20.75 -0.86
CA PRO A 27 16.12 -19.45 -0.29
C PRO A 27 15.29 -19.57 1.00
N ARG A 28 15.64 -18.77 2.03
CA ARG A 28 14.90 -18.74 3.31
C ARG A 28 14.40 -17.36 3.70
N ARG A 29 14.74 -16.34 2.92
CA ARG A 29 14.37 -14.94 3.17
C ARG A 29 13.71 -14.39 1.93
N PHE A 30 12.49 -13.91 2.10
CA PHE A 30 11.67 -13.35 1.03
C PHE A 30 11.28 -11.92 1.40
N TYR A 31 11.19 -11.07 0.38
CA TYR A 31 10.69 -9.72 0.50
C TYR A 31 9.58 -9.51 -0.51
N ALA A 32 8.37 -9.19 -0.05
CA ALA A 32 7.25 -8.84 -0.92
C ALA A 32 7.18 -7.32 -1.08
N LEU A 33 7.40 -6.82 -2.30
CA LEU A 33 7.15 -5.42 -2.62
C LEU A 33 5.64 -5.16 -2.59
N ASN A 34 5.18 -4.51 -1.53
CA ASN A 34 3.77 -4.26 -1.29
C ASN A 34 3.46 -2.77 -1.38
N THR A 35 2.67 -2.38 -2.37
CA THR A 35 2.29 -0.98 -2.61
C THR A 35 0.84 -0.70 -2.21
N GLY A 36 0.19 -1.61 -1.48
CA GLY A 36 -1.21 -1.49 -1.08
C GLY A 36 -1.41 -1.55 0.43
N VAL A 37 -2.40 -0.78 0.91
CA VAL A 37 -2.80 -0.80 2.33
C VAL A 37 -3.62 -2.06 2.66
N SER A 38 -4.53 -2.47 1.76
CA SER A 38 -5.46 -3.57 2.03
C SER A 38 -4.80 -4.96 1.99
N THR A 39 -3.71 -5.09 1.24
CA THR A 39 -2.90 -6.31 1.05
C THR A 39 -2.12 -6.71 2.30
N VAL A 40 -1.87 -5.78 3.23
CA VAL A 40 -1.27 -6.05 4.55
C VAL A 40 -2.06 -7.12 5.32
N ARG A 41 -3.39 -7.15 5.16
CA ARG A 41 -4.27 -8.14 5.82
C ARG A 41 -4.00 -9.59 5.39
N ALA A 42 -3.45 -9.77 4.20
CA ALA A 42 -3.04 -11.08 3.69
C ALA A 42 -1.56 -11.38 4.01
N LEU A 43 -0.69 -10.38 3.91
CA LEU A 43 0.75 -10.53 4.12
C LEU A 43 1.12 -10.77 5.58
N ALA A 44 0.52 -10.05 6.52
CA ALA A 44 0.81 -10.20 7.96
C ALA A 44 0.63 -11.65 8.45
N PRO A 45 -0.51 -12.34 8.23
CA PRO A 45 -0.62 -13.74 8.62
C PRO A 45 0.27 -14.69 7.79
N ALA A 46 0.67 -14.31 6.57
CA ALA A 46 1.62 -15.12 5.79
C ALA A 46 3.02 -15.12 6.43
N VAL A 47 3.45 -13.99 7.02
CA VAL A 47 4.70 -13.91 7.80
C VAL A 47 4.69 -14.93 8.94
N ASP A 48 3.62 -14.96 9.74
CA ASP A 48 3.50 -15.88 10.88
C ASP A 48 3.50 -17.36 10.48
N LEU A 49 2.85 -17.69 9.35
CA LEU A 49 2.80 -19.06 8.84
C LEU A 49 4.16 -19.52 8.32
N LEU A 50 4.85 -18.67 7.55
CA LEU A 50 6.18 -18.97 7.01
C LEU A 50 7.24 -19.07 8.11
N ALA A 51 7.13 -18.26 9.17
CA ALA A 51 8.04 -18.31 10.31
C ALA A 51 8.04 -19.67 10.99
N ARG A 52 6.89 -20.37 11.04
CA ARG A 52 6.78 -21.74 11.58
C ARG A 52 7.56 -22.78 10.78
N GLU A 53 7.85 -22.47 9.52
CA GLU A 53 8.66 -23.30 8.61
C GLU A 53 10.12 -22.82 8.50
N ASN A 54 10.56 -21.93 9.39
CA ASN A 54 11.87 -21.26 9.33
C ASN A 54 12.09 -20.50 8.01
N ILE A 55 11.03 -19.89 7.48
CA ILE A 55 11.08 -18.99 6.33
C ILE A 55 10.76 -17.57 6.80
N THR A 56 11.67 -16.64 6.56
CA THR A 56 11.45 -15.22 6.85
C THR A 56 10.79 -14.54 5.68
N LEU A 57 9.64 -13.89 5.90
CA LEU A 57 9.03 -12.96 4.96
C LEU A 57 9.02 -11.57 5.59
N ARG A 58 9.46 -10.56 4.82
CA ARG A 58 9.16 -9.15 5.08
C ARG A 58 8.40 -8.57 3.90
N PHE A 59 7.74 -7.46 4.10
CA PHE A 59 7.03 -6.75 3.03
C PHE A 59 7.03 -5.25 3.31
N THR A 60 6.92 -4.46 2.26
CA THR A 60 6.83 -3.00 2.36
C THR A 60 5.49 -2.60 3.01
N ASP A 61 5.53 -1.83 4.09
CA ASP A 61 4.36 -1.11 4.59
C ASP A 61 4.42 0.34 4.11
N ILE A 62 3.63 0.65 3.08
CA ILE A 62 3.67 1.96 2.42
C ILE A 62 3.30 3.10 3.38
N LEU A 63 2.35 2.88 4.30
CA LEU A 63 1.93 3.90 5.27
C LEU A 63 3.02 4.17 6.31
N ALA A 64 3.75 3.13 6.71
CA ALA A 64 4.85 3.27 7.64
C ALA A 64 6.01 4.09 7.04
N ILE A 65 6.32 3.89 5.76
CA ILE A 65 7.40 4.60 5.07
C ILE A 65 6.98 6.02 4.69
N LEU A 66 5.78 6.19 4.10
CA LEU A 66 5.36 7.48 3.55
C LEU A 66 4.69 8.40 4.55
N GLY A 67 4.10 7.90 5.63
CA GLY A 67 3.35 8.71 6.60
C GLY A 67 4.09 9.96 7.11
N PRO A 68 5.38 9.89 7.49
CA PRO A 68 6.14 11.08 7.89
C PRO A 68 6.34 12.10 6.76
N VAL A 69 6.49 11.64 5.51
CA VAL A 69 6.69 12.50 4.34
C VAL A 69 5.37 13.15 3.95
N GLU A 70 4.28 12.37 3.93
CA GLU A 70 2.92 12.85 3.68
C GLU A 70 2.52 13.93 4.68
N ALA A 71 2.78 13.71 5.98
CA ALA A 71 2.51 14.71 7.02
C ALA A 71 3.29 16.02 6.85
N GLU A 72 4.41 16.00 6.12
CA GLU A 72 5.21 17.19 5.84
C GLU A 72 4.74 17.95 4.59
N ILE A 73 4.28 17.24 3.55
CA ILE A 73 4.08 17.85 2.22
C ILE A 73 2.66 17.80 1.69
N CYS A 74 1.80 16.94 2.25
CA CYS A 74 0.41 16.86 1.83
C CYS A 74 -0.43 17.90 2.59
N GLU A 75 -1.37 18.50 1.88
CA GLU A 75 -2.23 19.58 2.37
C GLU A 75 -3.68 19.10 2.57
N GLN A 76 -4.02 17.92 2.04
CA GLN A 76 -5.33 17.29 2.20
C GLN A 76 -5.67 17.02 3.67
N GLU A 77 -6.95 17.14 4.00
CA GLU A 77 -7.46 16.90 5.36
C GLU A 77 -7.41 15.43 5.81
N GLY A 78 -7.29 14.52 4.84
CA GLY A 78 -7.20 13.09 5.02
C GLY A 78 -7.43 12.37 3.69
N GLY A 79 -7.02 11.12 3.62
CA GLY A 79 -7.13 10.32 2.41
C GLY A 79 -6.13 9.18 2.40
N THR A 80 -6.43 8.14 1.61
CA THR A 80 -5.52 7.00 1.39
C THR A 80 -5.79 6.30 0.05
N HIS A 81 -6.60 6.89 -0.85
CA HIS A 81 -6.91 6.25 -2.12
C HIS A 81 -7.22 7.25 -3.23
N ALA A 82 -6.48 7.19 -4.34
CA ALA A 82 -6.51 8.15 -5.44
C ALA A 82 -6.45 9.60 -4.95
N ASP A 83 -5.69 9.81 -3.88
CA ASP A 83 -5.66 11.03 -3.10
C ASP A 83 -4.48 11.92 -3.54
N GLU A 84 -4.15 12.95 -2.76
CA GLU A 84 -3.04 13.84 -3.06
C GLU A 84 -1.71 13.10 -3.26
N SER A 85 -1.41 12.14 -2.39
CA SER A 85 -0.14 11.39 -2.35
C SER A 85 -0.03 10.43 -3.54
N GLU A 86 -1.01 9.54 -3.72
CA GLU A 86 -0.99 8.55 -4.80
C GLU A 86 -1.00 9.22 -6.19
N THR A 87 -1.79 10.29 -6.34
CA THR A 87 -1.86 11.05 -7.60
C THR A 87 -0.55 11.78 -7.86
N SER A 88 0.06 12.39 -6.84
CA SER A 88 1.37 13.04 -6.97
C SER A 88 2.44 12.04 -7.43
N MET A 89 2.50 10.85 -6.82
CA MET A 89 3.41 9.78 -7.25
C MET A 89 3.23 9.42 -8.72
N MET A 90 1.99 9.28 -9.18
CA MET A 90 1.69 8.96 -10.58
C MET A 90 2.02 10.10 -11.53
N LEU A 91 1.83 11.37 -11.14
CA LEU A 91 2.27 12.53 -11.92
C LEU A 91 3.79 12.52 -12.14
N HIS A 92 4.56 12.04 -11.15
CA HIS A 92 6.01 11.89 -11.30
C HIS A 92 6.41 10.68 -12.16
N LEU A 93 5.77 9.53 -11.95
CA LEU A 93 6.16 8.27 -12.59
C LEU A 93 5.66 8.14 -14.03
N ALA A 94 4.43 8.59 -14.28
CA ALA A 94 3.72 8.40 -15.54
C ALA A 94 2.64 9.49 -15.72
N PRO A 95 3.04 10.77 -15.92
CA PRO A 95 2.09 11.89 -15.99
C PRO A 95 1.00 11.70 -17.05
N ASP A 96 1.34 11.12 -18.21
CA ASP A 96 0.38 10.84 -19.30
C ASP A 96 -0.69 9.79 -18.95
N ARG A 97 -0.60 9.17 -17.76
CA ARG A 97 -1.60 8.23 -17.23
C ARG A 97 -2.54 8.87 -16.22
N VAL A 98 -2.36 10.16 -15.91
CA VAL A 98 -3.16 10.90 -14.94
C VAL A 98 -3.99 11.95 -15.67
N ALA A 99 -5.30 11.74 -15.73
CA ALA A 99 -6.23 12.68 -16.32
C ALA A 99 -6.70 13.69 -15.25
N MET A 100 -5.85 14.70 -14.99
CA MET A 100 -6.08 15.71 -13.94
C MET A 100 -7.34 16.54 -14.16
N GLU A 101 -7.88 16.61 -15.38
CA GLU A 101 -9.16 17.26 -15.67
C GLU A 101 -10.37 16.61 -14.97
N PHE A 102 -10.21 15.37 -14.48
CA PHE A 102 -11.23 14.68 -13.68
C PHE A 102 -10.92 14.68 -12.17
N ALA A 103 -9.81 15.29 -11.75
CA ALA A 103 -9.43 15.36 -10.34
C ALA A 103 -10.47 16.21 -9.58
N VAL A 104 -11.03 15.62 -8.52
CA VAL A 104 -11.99 16.27 -7.64
C VAL A 104 -11.73 15.81 -6.20
N LYS A 105 -11.91 16.72 -5.24
CA LYS A 105 -11.92 16.35 -3.83
C LYS A 105 -13.14 15.48 -3.53
N ASP A 106 -12.91 14.31 -2.94
CA ASP A 106 -13.97 13.41 -2.46
C ASP A 106 -13.49 12.78 -1.15
N TYR A 107 -14.00 13.28 -0.03
CA TYR A 107 -13.57 12.87 1.30
C TYR A 107 -14.75 12.83 2.27
N ASP A 108 -14.90 11.68 2.92
CA ASP A 108 -15.82 11.46 4.04
C ASP A 108 -14.98 10.91 5.21
N PRO A 109 -14.85 11.62 6.35
CA PRO A 109 -13.94 11.24 7.44
C PRO A 109 -14.28 9.92 8.13
N LYS A 110 -15.39 9.27 7.77
CA LYS A 110 -15.72 7.93 8.25
C LYS A 110 -14.69 6.88 7.80
N PRO A 111 -14.49 5.83 8.61
CA PRO A 111 -13.48 4.82 8.31
C PRO A 111 -13.85 3.95 7.11
N GLY A 112 -12.87 3.70 6.24
CA GLY A 112 -12.99 2.81 5.10
C GLY A 112 -13.83 3.37 3.96
N LEU A 113 -13.56 2.91 2.75
CA LEU A 113 -14.17 3.44 1.54
C LEU A 113 -15.37 2.59 1.07
N THR A 114 -16.43 3.25 0.62
CA THR A 114 -17.58 2.59 -0.02
C THR A 114 -18.24 3.48 -1.07
N ARG A 115 -18.81 2.86 -2.12
CA ARG A 115 -19.69 3.53 -3.08
C ARG A 115 -21.18 3.41 -2.71
N VAL A 116 -21.48 2.89 -1.51
CA VAL A 116 -22.85 2.72 -1.02
C VAL A 116 -23.17 3.86 -0.04
N PRO A 117 -24.14 4.73 -0.36
CA PRO A 117 -24.50 5.84 0.52
C PRO A 117 -25.18 5.36 1.81
N GLY A 118 -25.08 6.15 2.88
CA GLY A 118 -25.81 5.90 4.13
C GLY A 118 -25.24 4.80 5.02
N THR A 119 -24.00 4.37 4.80
CA THR A 119 -23.33 3.39 5.69
C THR A 119 -22.44 4.08 6.73
N GLU A 120 -21.90 3.27 7.65
CA GLU A 120 -20.88 3.68 8.63
C GLU A 120 -19.49 3.89 8.01
N LYS A 121 -19.30 3.51 6.73
CA LYS A 121 -18.07 3.76 5.98
C LYS A 121 -18.13 5.09 5.23
N GLY A 122 -16.95 5.63 4.92
CA GLY A 122 -16.77 6.82 4.09
C GLY A 122 -17.36 6.62 2.70
N TYR A 123 -18.40 7.38 2.38
CA TYR A 123 -19.02 7.34 1.08
C TYR A 123 -18.20 8.13 0.07
N SER A 124 -17.82 7.48 -1.03
CA SER A 124 -17.12 8.09 -2.16
C SER A 124 -17.80 7.67 -3.47
N PRO A 125 -18.59 8.55 -4.10
CA PRO A 125 -19.17 8.28 -5.41
C PRO A 125 -18.12 8.25 -6.53
N THR A 126 -16.99 8.93 -6.37
CA THR A 126 -15.94 8.98 -7.40
C THR A 126 -15.02 7.77 -7.33
N GLY A 127 -14.85 7.19 -6.13
CA GLY A 127 -13.80 6.22 -5.82
C GLY A 127 -12.55 6.86 -5.21
N ILE A 128 -12.46 8.18 -5.19
CA ILE A 128 -11.40 8.94 -4.51
C ILE A 128 -11.69 8.98 -3.00
N PHE A 129 -10.64 8.89 -2.19
CA PHE A 129 -10.68 9.17 -0.77
C PHE A 129 -9.56 10.12 -0.42
N GLY A 130 -9.85 11.42 -0.53
CA GLY A 130 -8.91 12.52 -0.29
C GLY A 130 -9.04 13.63 -1.33
N ASP A 131 -7.93 14.29 -1.65
CA ASP A 131 -7.92 15.44 -2.58
C ASP A 131 -6.79 15.38 -3.61
N PRO A 132 -7.00 14.72 -4.77
CA PRO A 132 -6.01 14.70 -5.84
C PRO A 132 -5.81 16.06 -6.51
N THR A 133 -6.65 17.07 -6.27
CA THR A 133 -6.48 18.40 -6.90
C THR A 133 -5.26 19.15 -6.37
N LEU A 134 -4.74 18.74 -5.20
CA LEU A 134 -3.55 19.27 -4.55
C LEU A 134 -2.26 18.58 -5.02
N ALA A 135 -2.39 17.55 -5.87
CA ALA A 135 -1.29 16.73 -6.32
C ALA A 135 -0.33 17.49 -7.23
N THR A 136 0.97 17.23 -7.08
CA THR A 136 1.99 17.81 -7.94
C THR A 136 3.10 16.80 -8.23
N GLU A 137 3.73 16.93 -9.40
CA GLU A 137 4.90 16.12 -9.76
C GLU A 137 6.04 16.25 -8.71
N ALA A 138 6.23 17.45 -8.16
CA ALA A 138 7.27 17.72 -7.17
C ALA A 138 7.04 16.94 -5.86
N LYS A 139 5.79 16.91 -5.36
CA LYS A 139 5.41 16.05 -4.22
C LYS A 139 5.66 14.58 -4.56
N GLY A 140 5.27 14.17 -5.78
CA GLY A 140 5.43 12.81 -6.29
C GLY A 140 6.87 12.33 -6.28
N LYS A 141 7.80 13.14 -6.79
CA LYS A 141 9.23 12.85 -6.77
C LYS A 141 9.74 12.58 -5.36
N ARG A 142 9.30 13.40 -4.39
CA ARG A 142 9.72 13.31 -3.00
C ARG A 142 9.19 12.03 -2.32
N LEU A 143 7.92 11.69 -2.56
CA LEU A 143 7.29 10.47 -2.07
C LEU A 143 7.93 9.22 -2.68
N VAL A 144 8.10 9.19 -4.01
CA VAL A 144 8.70 8.05 -4.71
C VAL A 144 10.14 7.81 -4.24
N GLN A 145 10.94 8.86 -4.08
CA GLN A 145 12.30 8.72 -3.57
C GLN A 145 12.31 8.15 -2.14
N ALA A 146 11.47 8.68 -1.25
CA ALA A 146 11.36 8.18 0.12
C ALA A 146 10.91 6.71 0.18
N LEU A 147 9.97 6.32 -0.68
CA LEU A 147 9.51 4.93 -0.78
C LEU A 147 10.65 4.00 -1.23
N VAL A 148 11.38 4.39 -2.28
CA VAL A 148 12.53 3.61 -2.79
C VAL A 148 13.61 3.48 -1.72
N ASP A 149 13.97 4.57 -1.05
CA ASP A 149 14.99 4.57 0.01
C ASP A 149 14.58 3.66 1.18
N GLY A 150 13.31 3.71 1.59
CA GLY A 150 12.75 2.84 2.62
C GLY A 150 12.79 1.36 2.22
N ILE A 151 12.35 1.02 1.00
CA ILE A 151 12.40 -0.35 0.47
C ILE A 151 13.83 -0.89 0.44
N VAL A 152 14.78 -0.09 -0.07
CA VAL A 152 16.20 -0.49 -0.14
C VAL A 152 16.73 -0.77 1.27
N TRP A 153 16.45 0.11 2.23
CA TRP A 153 16.85 -0.09 3.63
C TRP A 153 16.27 -1.37 4.22
N GLU A 154 14.98 -1.66 4.01
CA GLU A 154 14.33 -2.87 4.53
C GLU A 154 14.94 -4.14 3.94
N ILE A 155 15.25 -4.14 2.63
CA ILE A 155 15.88 -5.27 1.94
C ILE A 155 17.31 -5.48 2.46
N GLU A 156 18.10 -4.41 2.64
CA GLU A 156 19.44 -4.52 3.23
C GLU A 156 19.40 -5.06 4.67
N SER A 157 18.44 -4.58 5.48
CA SER A 157 18.22 -5.08 6.84
C SER A 157 17.86 -6.58 6.85
N LEU A 158 17.03 -7.04 5.91
CA LEU A 158 16.69 -8.45 5.76
C LEU A 158 17.90 -9.31 5.37
N ARG A 159 18.81 -8.78 4.53
CA ARG A 159 20.07 -9.46 4.18
C ARG A 159 21.03 -9.55 5.37
N GLY A 160 21.17 -8.48 6.15
CA GLY A 160 22.14 -8.37 7.24
C GLY A 160 21.73 -9.03 8.56
N SER A 161 20.45 -9.37 8.75
CA SER A 161 19.98 -10.07 9.96
C SER A 161 20.54 -11.51 9.97
N VAL A 162 21.56 -11.82 10.78
CA VAL A 162 22.07 -13.20 11.01
C VAL A 162 21.33 -13.82 12.19
#